data_AF-A0A7Y2KUR5-F1
#
_entry.id   AF-A0A7Y2KUR5-F1
#
_cell.length_a   1.000
_cell.length_b   1.000
_cell.length_c   1.000
_cell.angle_alpha   90.00
_cell.angle_beta   90.00
_cell.angle_gamma   90.00
#
_symmetry.space_group_name_H-M   'P 1'
#
loop_
_entity.id
_entity.type
_entity.pdbx_description
1 polymer ?
#
loop_
_entity_poly.entity_id
_entity_poly.type
_entity_poly.pdbx_seq_one_letter_code
_entity_poly.pdbx_strand_id
1 'polypeptide(L)'
;MEEVKKRDMLALSSFDAHKIYGLIYANSRKGDMSVSEGYYNFIEVVNGVILESNFNSFKATKGPFIYKDHQAEMIRVLDRIGFDLQFMPKKDFYEIETQVVSLIDAISNSFCGGSSRAIIVRRMYR
;
A
#
# COMPACT_ATOMS: atom_id res chain seq x y z
N MET A 1 19.06 -0.86 -16.18
CA MET A 1 18.20 0.26 -16.64
C MET A 1 16.76 0.17 -16.16
N GLU A 2 16.16 -1.02 -16.02
CA GLU A 2 14.79 -1.16 -15.46
C GLU A 2 14.69 -0.77 -13.97
N GLU A 3 15.68 -1.10 -13.14
CA GLU A 3 15.67 -0.72 -11.72
C GLU A 3 15.70 0.80 -11.48
N VAL A 4 16.36 1.54 -12.37
CA VAL A 4 16.43 3.01 -12.28
C VAL A 4 15.05 3.61 -12.61
N LYS A 5 14.37 3.10 -13.64
CA LYS A 5 13.00 3.52 -13.98
C LYS A 5 11.97 3.18 -12.89
N LYS A 6 12.15 2.06 -12.19
CA LYS A 6 11.34 1.71 -11.00
C LYS A 6 11.51 2.73 -9.87
N ARG A 7 12.69 3.33 -9.73
CA ARG A 7 12.91 4.40 -8.73
C ARG A 7 12.42 5.76 -9.22
N ASP A 8 12.45 6.03 -10.53
CA ASP A 8 11.91 7.26 -11.11
C ASP A 8 10.38 7.38 -10.96
N MET A 9 9.63 6.26 -11.04
CA MET A 9 8.18 6.28 -10.81
C MET A 9 7.81 6.40 -9.32
N LEU A 10 8.59 5.80 -8.42
CA LEU A 10 8.49 6.11 -6.98
C LEU A 10 8.90 7.56 -6.68
N ALA A 11 9.80 8.16 -7.45
CA ALA A 11 10.12 9.59 -7.33
C ALA A 11 8.95 10.49 -7.79
N LEU A 12 8.05 9.98 -8.65
CA LEU A 12 6.80 10.66 -9.00
C LEU A 12 5.73 10.57 -7.90
N SER A 13 5.81 9.57 -7.01
CA SER A 13 5.00 9.50 -5.79
C SER A 13 5.80 10.06 -4.61
N SER A 14 5.63 11.34 -4.28
CA SER A 14 6.26 11.86 -3.05
C SER A 14 5.69 11.09 -1.86
N PHE A 15 6.57 10.57 -0.99
CA PHE A 15 6.16 9.90 0.24
C PHE A 15 6.92 10.42 1.46
N ASP A 16 6.20 10.58 2.56
CA ASP A 16 6.76 11.07 3.82
C ASP A 16 7.21 9.89 4.70
N ALA A 17 8.51 9.60 4.67
CA ALA A 17 9.11 8.53 5.47
C ALA A 17 8.90 8.72 6.99
N HIS A 18 8.77 9.96 7.48
CA HIS A 18 8.49 10.22 8.89
C HIS A 18 7.07 9.84 9.28
N LYS A 19 6.08 10.01 8.38
CA LYS A 19 4.71 9.53 8.61
C LYS A 19 4.65 8.01 8.73
N ILE A 20 5.35 7.28 7.85
CA ILE A 20 5.42 5.82 7.92
C ILE A 20 6.07 5.38 9.24
N TYR A 21 7.22 5.94 9.58
CA TYR A 21 7.93 5.59 10.81
C TYR A 21 7.09 5.93 12.07
N GLY A 22 6.44 7.09 12.07
CA GLY A 22 5.53 7.50 13.14
C GLY A 22 4.30 6.60 13.26
N LEU A 23 3.81 6.05 12.15
CA LEU A 23 2.74 5.06 12.18
C LEU A 23 3.23 3.71 12.72
N ILE A 24 4.41 3.24 12.31
CA ILE A 24 4.98 1.98 12.80
C ILE A 24 5.27 2.07 14.29
N TYR A 25 5.94 3.13 14.75
CA TYR A 25 6.35 3.29 16.16
C TYR A 25 5.73 4.53 16.80
N ALA A 26 4.41 4.48 16.98
CA ALA A 26 3.61 5.58 17.53
C ALA A 26 4.08 6.07 18.91
N ASN A 27 4.68 5.17 19.70
CA ASN A 27 5.20 5.46 21.04
C ASN A 27 6.73 5.60 21.10
N SER A 28 7.42 5.73 19.96
CA SER A 28 8.90 5.82 19.89
C SER A 28 9.49 6.93 20.78
N ARG A 29 8.78 8.07 20.91
CA ARG A 29 9.18 9.18 21.80
C ARG A 29 9.20 8.81 23.30
N LYS A 30 8.52 7.73 23.69
CA LYS A 30 8.51 7.17 25.04
C LYS A 30 9.51 6.00 25.20
N GLY A 31 10.34 5.74 24.20
CA GLY A 31 11.29 4.62 24.17
C GLY A 31 10.65 3.28 23.78
N ASP A 32 9.39 3.28 23.38
CA ASP A 32 8.67 2.07 22.96
C ASP A 32 8.78 1.88 21.45
N MET A 33 9.52 0.83 21.07
CA MET A 33 9.77 0.40 19.69
C MET A 33 8.87 -0.77 19.29
N SER A 34 7.75 -0.99 19.98
CA SER A 34 6.74 -1.95 19.54
C SER A 34 6.00 -1.44 18.31
N VAL A 35 5.71 -2.35 17.37
CA VAL A 35 4.89 -2.02 16.20
C VAL A 35 3.49 -1.65 16.68
N SER A 36 3.02 -0.49 16.25
CA SER A 36 1.73 0.03 16.69
C SER A 36 0.57 -0.74 16.06
N GLU A 37 -0.53 -0.84 16.80
CA GLU A 37 -1.80 -1.32 16.28
C GLU A 37 -2.32 -0.46 15.11
N GLY A 38 -1.93 0.81 15.05
CA GLY A 38 -2.25 1.70 13.94
C GLY A 38 -1.64 1.22 12.61
N TYR A 39 -0.41 0.69 12.65
CA TYR A 39 0.22 0.12 11.47
C TYR A 39 -0.46 -1.18 11.03
N TYR A 40 -0.80 -2.06 11.96
CA TYR A 40 -1.52 -3.29 11.63
C TYR A 40 -2.91 -3.02 11.03
N ASN A 41 -3.65 -2.06 11.59
CA ASN A 41 -4.94 -1.63 11.03
C ASN A 41 -4.76 -1.01 9.63
N PHE A 42 -3.68 -0.27 9.39
CA PHE A 42 -3.37 0.22 8.05
C PHE A 42 -3.18 -0.94 7.04
N ILE A 43 -2.38 -1.95 7.39
CA ILE A 43 -2.17 -3.14 6.54
C ILE A 43 -3.48 -3.89 6.31
N GLU A 44 -4.32 -4.03 7.33
CA GLU A 44 -5.65 -4.65 7.21
C GLU A 44 -6.54 -3.90 6.21
N VAL A 45 -6.55 -2.56 6.26
CA VAL A 45 -7.33 -1.73 5.32
C VAL A 45 -6.80 -1.86 3.89
N VAL A 46 -5.47 -1.84 3.68
CA VAL A 46 -4.87 -2.07 2.35
C VAL A 46 -5.28 -3.45 1.81
N ASN A 47 -5.19 -4.48 2.66
CA ASN A 47 -5.61 -5.82 2.29
C ASN A 47 -7.10 -5.90 1.96
N GLY A 48 -7.95 -5.18 2.68
CA GLY A 48 -9.38 -5.08 2.40
C GLY A 48 -9.65 -4.59 0.97
N VAL A 49 -9.00 -3.51 0.55
CA VAL A 49 -9.14 -2.96 -0.82
C VAL A 49 -8.66 -3.99 -1.86
N ILE A 50 -7.50 -4.62 -1.63
CA ILE A 50 -6.98 -5.63 -2.56
C ILE A 50 -7.92 -6.84 -2.68
N LEU A 51 -8.43 -7.34 -1.55
CA LEU A 51 -9.30 -8.51 -1.53
C LEU A 51 -10.65 -8.21 -2.19
N GLU A 52 -11.21 -7.04 -1.98
CA GLU A 52 -12.44 -6.59 -2.66
C GLU A 52 -12.23 -6.52 -4.17
N SER A 53 -11.14 -5.88 -4.62
CA SER A 53 -10.81 -5.80 -6.04
C SER A 53 -10.50 -7.16 -6.66
N ASN A 54 -9.82 -8.05 -5.92
CA ASN A 54 -9.61 -9.43 -6.35
C ASN A 54 -10.94 -10.15 -6.55
N PHE A 55 -11.84 -10.05 -5.57
CA PHE A 55 -13.17 -10.66 -5.63
C PHE A 55 -13.98 -10.12 -6.81
N ASN A 56 -14.04 -8.80 -6.99
CA ASN A 56 -14.81 -8.16 -8.06
C ASN A 56 -14.24 -8.46 -9.45
N SER A 57 -12.91 -8.61 -9.57
CA SER A 57 -12.27 -8.99 -10.85
C SER A 57 -12.57 -10.44 -11.26
N PHE A 58 -12.78 -11.32 -10.28
CA PHE A 58 -13.00 -12.75 -10.52
C PHE A 58 -14.48 -13.13 -10.59
N LYS A 59 -15.32 -12.57 -9.71
CA LYS A 59 -16.77 -12.76 -9.67
C LYS A 59 -17.44 -11.44 -9.98
N ALA A 60 -17.97 -11.30 -11.19
CA ALA A 60 -18.83 -10.18 -11.59
C ALA A 60 -20.21 -10.18 -10.88
N THR A 61 -20.34 -10.84 -9.72
CA THR A 61 -21.62 -10.97 -8.98
C THR A 61 -22.10 -9.66 -8.38
N LYS A 62 -21.21 -8.67 -8.19
CA LYS A 62 -21.55 -7.32 -7.71
C LYS A 62 -21.45 -6.24 -8.81
N GLY A 63 -21.37 -6.65 -10.08
CA GLY A 63 -21.14 -5.76 -11.22
C GLY A 63 -19.73 -5.88 -11.79
N PRO A 64 -19.43 -5.16 -12.89
CA PRO A 64 -18.11 -5.19 -13.51
C PRO A 64 -17.08 -4.57 -12.56
N PHE A 65 -15.88 -5.14 -12.52
CA PHE A 65 -14.76 -4.52 -11.82
C PHE A 65 -14.37 -3.19 -12.49
N ILE A 66 -14.58 -2.09 -11.76
CA ILE A 66 -14.23 -0.75 -12.22
C ILE A 66 -12.87 -0.37 -11.63
N TYR A 67 -11.83 -0.42 -12.45
CA TYR A 67 -10.46 -0.12 -12.01
C TYR A 67 -10.31 1.29 -11.44
N LYS A 68 -11.13 2.24 -11.91
CA LYS A 68 -11.13 3.62 -11.41
C LYS A 68 -11.56 3.70 -9.94
N ASP A 69 -12.51 2.89 -9.52
CA ASP A 69 -12.97 2.85 -8.13
C ASP A 69 -11.88 2.24 -7.23
N HIS A 70 -11.21 1.19 -7.71
CA HIS A 70 -10.01 0.65 -7.05
C HIS A 70 -8.91 1.70 -6.88
N GLN A 71 -8.59 2.48 -7.92
CA GLN A 71 -7.61 3.56 -7.82
C GLN A 71 -8.01 4.57 -6.74
N ALA A 72 -9.27 4.99 -6.72
CA ALA A 72 -9.78 5.96 -5.75
C ALA A 72 -9.58 5.47 -4.30
N GLU A 73 -9.93 4.21 -4.04
CA GLU A 73 -9.78 3.61 -2.72
C GLU A 73 -8.31 3.44 -2.34
N MET A 74 -7.45 3.00 -3.27
CA MET A 74 -6.03 2.86 -2.96
C MET A 74 -5.33 4.20 -2.72
N ILE A 75 -5.63 5.22 -3.51
CA ILE A 75 -5.12 6.58 -3.29
C ILE A 75 -5.50 7.05 -1.87
N ARG A 76 -6.79 6.90 -1.50
CA ARG A 76 -7.31 7.31 -0.19
C ARG A 76 -6.61 6.58 0.96
N VAL A 77 -6.35 5.28 0.82
CA VAL A 77 -5.71 4.48 1.88
C VAL A 77 -4.22 4.82 2.00
N LEU A 78 -3.53 5.01 0.89
CA LEU A 78 -2.08 5.26 0.87
C LEU A 78 -1.72 6.70 1.30
N ASP A 79 -2.61 7.67 1.11
CA ASP A 79 -2.46 9.03 1.64
C ASP A 79 -2.30 9.06 3.17
N ARG A 80 -2.93 8.10 3.87
CA ARG A 80 -2.83 7.98 5.34
C ARG A 80 -1.39 7.79 5.83
N ILE A 81 -0.53 7.23 5.00
CA ILE A 81 0.88 7.00 5.32
C ILE A 81 1.83 7.93 4.56
N GLY A 82 1.26 8.93 3.89
CA GLY A 82 2.00 10.00 3.26
C GLY A 82 2.33 9.79 1.79
N PHE A 83 1.79 8.79 1.12
CA PHE A 83 1.90 8.69 -0.35
C PHE A 83 0.91 9.64 -1.01
N ASP A 84 1.43 10.58 -1.80
CA ASP A 84 0.59 11.41 -2.68
C ASP A 84 0.50 10.75 -4.06
N LEU A 85 -0.62 10.07 -4.31
CA LEU A 85 -0.92 9.40 -5.58
C LEU A 85 -2.09 10.09 -6.27
N GLN A 86 -2.00 10.18 -7.59
CA GLN A 86 -3.03 10.78 -8.44
C GLN A 86 -3.65 9.72 -9.36
N PHE A 87 -4.85 9.98 -9.84
CA PHE A 87 -5.44 9.15 -10.89
C PHE A 87 -4.57 9.18 -12.14
N MET A 88 -4.38 8.01 -12.75
CA MET A 88 -3.55 7.88 -13.94
C MET A 88 -4.02 6.70 -14.80
N PRO A 89 -3.51 6.56 -16.04
CA PRO A 89 -3.84 5.42 -16.87
C PRO A 89 -3.59 4.10 -16.12
N LYS A 90 -4.48 3.14 -16.34
CA LYS A 90 -4.51 1.85 -15.64
C LYS A 90 -3.14 1.17 -15.54
N LYS A 91 -2.39 1.17 -16.65
CA LYS A 91 -1.06 0.56 -16.73
C LYS A 91 -0.06 1.23 -15.77
N ASP A 92 -0.06 2.57 -15.75
CA ASP A 92 0.88 3.35 -14.96
C ASP A 92 0.54 3.25 -13.47
N PHE A 93 -0.76 3.30 -13.13
CA PHE A 93 -1.20 3.14 -11.75
C PHE A 93 -0.85 1.76 -11.21
N TYR A 94 -1.07 0.70 -12.01
CA TYR A 94 -0.75 -0.67 -11.60
C TYR A 94 0.74 -0.85 -11.32
N GLU A 95 1.61 -0.22 -12.13
CA GLU A 95 3.06 -0.25 -11.94
C GLU A 95 3.46 0.50 -10.66
N ILE A 96 2.92 1.70 -10.44
CA ILE A 96 3.20 2.49 -9.22
C ILE A 96 2.68 1.78 -7.97
N GLU A 97 1.46 1.25 -8.01
CA GLU A 97 0.89 0.45 -6.91
C GLU A 97 1.79 -0.76 -6.61
N THR A 98 2.35 -1.41 -7.64
CA THR A 98 3.29 -2.52 -7.45
C THR A 98 4.54 -2.10 -6.68
N GLN A 99 5.08 -0.94 -7.02
CA GLN A 99 6.27 -0.41 -6.36
C GLN A 99 5.96 0.02 -4.92
N VAL A 100 4.81 0.65 -4.69
CA VAL A 100 4.36 1.06 -3.35
C VAL A 100 4.13 -0.15 -2.45
N VAL A 101 3.40 -1.18 -2.93
CA VAL A 101 3.18 -2.41 -2.17
C VAL A 101 4.51 -3.10 -1.85
N SER A 102 5.42 -3.19 -2.83
CA SER A 102 6.74 -3.77 -2.59
C SER A 102 7.57 -2.98 -1.56
N LEU A 103 7.42 -1.66 -1.53
CA LEU A 103 8.07 -0.82 -0.53
C LEU A 103 7.49 -1.06 0.86
N ILE A 104 6.16 -1.12 0.98
CA ILE A 104 5.49 -1.41 2.26
C ILE A 104 5.90 -2.80 2.77
N ASP A 105 5.95 -3.82 1.90
CA ASP A 105 6.41 -5.16 2.28
C ASP A 105 7.86 -5.15 2.77
N ALA A 106 8.76 -4.41 2.10
CA ALA A 106 10.14 -4.26 2.55
C ALA A 106 10.22 -3.61 3.94
N ILE A 107 9.43 -2.56 4.17
CA ILE A 107 9.32 -1.88 5.46
C ILE A 107 8.77 -2.82 6.53
N SER A 108 7.66 -3.52 6.26
CA SER A 108 7.09 -4.54 7.15
C SER A 108 8.12 -5.60 7.54
N ASN A 109 8.89 -6.10 6.57
CA ASN A 109 9.92 -7.10 6.84
C ASN A 109 11.07 -6.56 7.70
N SER A 110 11.52 -5.32 7.45
CA SER A 110 12.60 -4.71 8.22
C SER A 110 12.19 -4.32 9.64
N PHE A 111 10.96 -3.82 9.84
CA PHE A 111 10.55 -3.17 11.09
C PHE A 111 9.57 -4.00 11.93
N CYS A 112 8.86 -4.96 11.33
CA CYS A 112 7.85 -5.78 12.02
C CYS A 112 8.26 -7.24 12.23
N GLY A 113 9.52 -7.59 11.94
CA GLY A 113 10.11 -8.90 12.28
C GLY A 113 9.38 -10.10 11.68
N GLY A 114 8.74 -9.93 10.51
CA GLY A 114 7.97 -11.01 9.85
C GLY A 114 6.60 -11.31 10.49
N SER A 115 6.04 -10.36 11.26
CA SER A 115 4.67 -10.46 11.77
C SER A 115 3.68 -10.77 10.64
N SER A 116 2.88 -11.82 10.80
CA SER A 116 1.86 -12.21 9.81
C SER A 116 0.80 -11.12 9.59
N ARG A 117 0.63 -10.24 10.58
CA ARG A 117 -0.28 -9.08 10.52
C ARG A 117 0.24 -7.95 9.64
N ALA A 118 1.52 -7.99 9.24
CA ALA A 118 2.17 -6.97 8.42
C ALA A 118 2.34 -7.41 6.95
N ILE A 119 1.73 -8.53 6.55
CA ILE A 119 1.82 -9.10 5.19
C ILE A 119 0.72 -8.52 4.31
N ILE A 120 1.10 -7.99 3.14
CA ILE A 120 0.14 -7.58 2.11
C ILE A 120 -0.30 -8.80 1.28
N VAL A 121 -1.60 -8.93 1.03
CA VAL A 121 -2.16 -10.00 0.21
C VAL A 121 -1.83 -9.84 -1.27
N ARG A 122 -1.76 -10.96 -1.98
CA ARG A 122 -1.48 -10.97 -3.41
C ARG A 122 -2.59 -10.31 -4.22
N ARG A 123 -2.23 -9.37 -5.09
CA ARG A 123 -3.12 -8.79 -6.11
C ARG A 123 -3.34 -9.78 -7.25
N MET A 124 -4.59 -9.99 -7.63
CA MET A 124 -5.06 -10.91 -8.68
C MET A 124 -5.81 -10.18 -9.79
N TYR A 125 -6.32 -8.98 -9.52
CA TYR A 125 -6.91 -8.11 -10.54
C TYR A 125 -5.84 -7.61 -11.51
N ARG A 126 -6.28 -7.32 -12.74
CA ARG A 126 -5.45 -6.79 -13.82
C ARG A 126 -6.16 -5.70 -14.56
#